data_AF-A0A1G1FNH7-F1
#
_entry.id   AF-A0A1G1FNH7-F1
#
_cell.length_a   1.000
_cell.length_b   1.000
_cell.length_c   1.000
_cell.angle_alpha   90.00
_cell.angle_beta   90.00
_cell.angle_gamma   90.00
#
_symmetry.space_group_name_H-M   'P 1'
#
loop_
_entity.id
_entity.type
_entity.pdbx_description
1 polymer ?
#
loop_
_entity_poly.entity_id
_entity_poly.type
_entity_poly.pdbx_seq_one_letter_code
_entity_poly.pdbx_strand_id
1 'polypeptide(L)'
;MEETDLRELCRNFCHYYKPLKNEDFKCRGYLVVMELINKGKNLSFDKTDAILDEGTIRMLSKKLCLSCSFYENDCDFAAHVEKAPPCGGFIFLGHLVSEEVLKVEDMDCLKR
;
A
#
# COMPACT_ATOMS: atom_id res chain seq x y z
N MET A 1 -12.70 -2.24 -16.19
CA MET A 1 -12.22 -2.92 -14.97
C MET A 1 -12.58 -1.99 -13.83
N GLU A 2 -13.50 -2.43 -12.97
CA GLU A 2 -14.31 -1.55 -12.13
C GLU A 2 -13.52 -1.02 -10.93
N GLU A 3 -13.88 0.17 -10.48
CA GLU A 3 -13.37 0.86 -9.28
C GLU A 3 -13.55 0.05 -7.97
N THR A 4 -14.24 -1.08 -8.06
CA THR A 4 -14.70 -1.96 -6.97
C THR A 4 -13.56 -2.75 -6.32
N ASP A 5 -12.61 -3.27 -7.10
CA ASP A 5 -11.52 -4.14 -6.60
C ASP A 5 -10.60 -3.41 -5.61
N LEU A 6 -10.31 -2.13 -5.87
CA LEU A 6 -9.41 -1.35 -5.03
C LEU A 6 -10.06 -0.85 -3.72
N ARG A 7 -11.39 -0.88 -3.61
CA ARG A 7 -12.06 -0.62 -2.33
C ARG A 7 -11.82 -1.76 -1.35
N GLU A 8 -11.69 -2.99 -1.85
CA GLU A 8 -11.39 -4.15 -1.00
C GLU A 8 -9.99 -4.08 -0.40
N LEU A 9 -9.01 -3.57 -1.16
CA LEU A 9 -7.68 -3.23 -0.63
C LEU A 9 -7.77 -2.33 0.61
N CYS A 10 -8.47 -1.20 0.48
CA CYS A 10 -8.61 -0.27 1.59
C CYS A 10 -9.40 -0.88 2.74
N ARG A 11 -10.50 -1.59 2.45
CA ARG A 11 -11.34 -2.26 3.46
C ARG A 11 -10.60 -3.32 4.26
N ASN A 12 -9.72 -4.08 3.61
CA ASN A 12 -9.06 -5.23 4.22
C ASN A 12 -7.76 -4.84 4.93
N PHE A 13 -7.03 -3.86 4.41
CA PHE A 13 -5.67 -3.56 4.87
C PHE A 13 -5.50 -2.15 5.46
N CYS A 14 -6.37 -1.18 5.14
CA CYS A 14 -6.17 0.20 5.57
C CYS A 14 -6.85 0.48 6.91
N HIS A 15 -6.04 0.67 7.96
CA HIS A 15 -6.52 1.10 9.28
C HIS A 15 -7.32 2.42 9.25
N TYR A 16 -7.01 3.30 8.29
CA TYR A 16 -7.62 4.62 8.16
C TYR A 16 -8.88 4.63 7.27
N TYR A 17 -9.28 3.50 6.70
CA TYR A 17 -10.44 3.41 5.79
C TYR A 17 -11.75 3.75 6.51
N LYS A 18 -12.58 4.59 5.87
CA LYS A 18 -13.90 5.01 6.38
C LYS A 18 -14.94 4.84 5.27
N PRO A 19 -15.87 3.86 5.37
CA PRO A 19 -16.75 3.46 4.27
C PRO A 19 -17.77 4.52 3.80
N LEU A 20 -17.93 5.62 4.54
CA LEU A 20 -18.90 6.69 4.26
C LEU A 20 -18.26 8.06 3.98
N LYS A 21 -16.93 8.14 3.91
CA LYS A 21 -16.22 9.37 3.51
C LYS A 21 -15.82 9.25 2.04
N ASN A 22 -15.96 10.34 1.28
CA ASN A 22 -15.32 10.44 -0.03
C ASN A 22 -13.82 10.20 0.12
N GLU A 23 -13.31 9.19 -0.59
CA GLU A 23 -11.90 8.82 -0.61
C GLU A 23 -11.13 9.68 -1.63
N ASP A 24 -11.25 11.01 -1.52
CA ASP A 24 -10.53 11.94 -2.39
C ASP A 24 -8.99 11.78 -2.29
N PHE A 25 -8.52 11.18 -1.19
CA PHE A 25 -7.11 10.96 -0.91
C PHE A 25 -6.73 9.47 -1.07
N LYS A 26 -5.99 9.18 -2.14
CA LYS A 26 -5.44 7.85 -2.41
C LYS A 26 -4.00 7.76 -1.92
N CYS A 27 -3.71 6.78 -1.05
CA CYS A 27 -2.34 6.55 -0.58
C CYS A 27 -1.43 6.09 -1.73
N ARG A 28 -0.11 6.27 -1.59
CA ARG A 28 0.85 5.84 -2.64
C ARG A 28 0.76 4.35 -2.94
N GLY A 29 0.56 3.51 -1.92
CA GLY A 29 0.37 2.07 -2.10
C GLY A 29 -0.86 1.73 -2.95
N TYR A 30 -1.98 2.43 -2.77
CA TYR A 30 -3.17 2.29 -3.61
C TYR A 30 -2.84 2.56 -5.08
N LEU A 31 -2.12 3.65 -5.36
CA LEU A 31 -1.78 4.03 -6.73
C LEU A 31 -0.87 3.00 -7.40
N VAL A 32 0.08 2.42 -6.65
CA VAL A 32 0.94 1.35 -7.16
C VAL A 32 0.13 0.09 -7.48
N VAL A 33 -0.76 -0.34 -6.58
CA VAL A 33 -1.62 -1.51 -6.80
C VAL A 33 -2.52 -1.30 -8.02
N MET A 34 -3.15 -0.14 -8.13
CA MET A 34 -3.97 0.23 -9.28
C MET A 34 -3.18 0.11 -10.59
N GLU A 35 -1.94 0.59 -10.60
CA GLU A 35 -1.10 0.54 -11.79
C GLU A 35 -0.60 -0.88 -12.12
N LEU A 36 -0.34 -1.71 -11.12
CA LEU A 36 -0.04 -3.13 -11.32
C LEU A 36 -1.21 -3.86 -11.98
N ILE A 37 -2.44 -3.60 -11.53
CA ILE A 37 -3.67 -4.17 -12.12
C ILE A 37 -3.86 -3.67 -13.55
N ASN A 38 -3.65 -2.37 -13.81
CA ASN A 38 -3.69 -1.81 -15.16
C ASN A 38 -2.67 -2.47 -16.11
N LYS A 39 -1.53 -2.92 -15.57
CA LYS A 39 -0.51 -3.68 -16.30
C LYS A 39 -0.84 -5.17 -16.46
N GLY A 40 -2.03 -5.60 -16.03
CA GLY A 40 -2.52 -6.97 -16.16
C GLY A 40 -2.06 -7.92 -15.06
N LYS A 41 -1.52 -7.40 -13.94
CA LYS A 41 -1.26 -8.25 -12.77
C LYS A 41 -2.59 -8.63 -12.12
N ASN A 42 -2.78 -9.91 -11.88
CA ASN A 42 -3.90 -10.42 -11.10
C ASN A 42 -3.47 -10.47 -9.63
N LEU A 43 -4.12 -9.65 -8.80
CA LEU A 43 -3.80 -9.50 -7.38
C LEU A 43 -5.05 -9.88 -6.57
N SER A 44 -4.90 -10.77 -5.59
CA SER A 44 -5.98 -11.10 -4.66
C SER A 44 -5.90 -10.22 -3.41
N PHE A 45 -7.03 -9.68 -2.97
CA PHE A 45 -7.13 -8.83 -1.78
C PHE A 45 -7.54 -9.58 -0.52
N ASP A 46 -7.28 -10.89 -0.47
CA ASP A 46 -7.58 -11.73 0.68
C ASP A 46 -6.88 -11.20 1.93
N LYS A 47 -7.63 -11.06 3.04
CA LYS A 47 -7.04 -10.68 4.32
C LYS A 47 -5.97 -11.69 4.73
N THR A 48 -4.88 -11.16 5.26
CA THR A 48 -3.82 -11.96 5.86
C THR A 48 -3.41 -11.36 7.20
N ASP A 49 -3.14 -12.22 8.18
CA ASP A 49 -2.59 -11.87 9.49
C ASP A 49 -1.07 -12.03 9.53
N ALA A 50 -0.43 -12.24 8.36
CA ALA A 50 1.02 -12.34 8.27
C ALA A 50 1.67 -11.06 8.83
N ILE A 51 2.74 -11.22 9.59
CA ILE A 51 3.52 -10.09 10.10
C ILE A 51 4.63 -9.80 9.09
N LEU A 52 4.72 -8.56 8.64
CA LEU A 52 5.82 -8.12 7.78
C LEU A 52 7.11 -8.05 8.59
N ASP A 53 8.19 -8.63 8.06
CA ASP A 53 9.50 -8.50 8.68
C ASP A 53 10.05 -7.07 8.52
N GLU A 54 10.94 -6.67 9.43
CA GLU A 54 11.54 -5.33 9.43
C GLU A 54 12.32 -5.01 8.15
N GLY A 55 12.93 -6.01 7.50
CA GLY A 55 13.64 -5.86 6.25
C GLY A 55 12.72 -5.45 5.10
N THR A 56 11.60 -6.17 4.96
CA THR A 56 10.54 -5.86 4.00
C THR A 56 9.95 -4.47 4.24
N ILE A 57 9.64 -4.14 5.51
CA ILE A 57 9.16 -2.81 5.88
C ILE A 57 10.18 -1.74 5.47
N ARG A 58 11.46 -1.91 5.81
CA ARG A 58 12.50 -0.93 5.49
C ARG A 58 12.68 -0.73 3.99
N MET A 59 12.62 -1.81 3.20
CA MET A 59 12.72 -1.74 1.74
C MET A 59 11.53 -1.00 1.13
N LEU A 60 10.31 -1.35 1.55
CA LEU A 60 9.10 -0.71 1.05
C LEU A 60 9.02 0.76 1.46
N SER A 61 9.43 1.12 2.67
CA SER A 61 9.45 2.53 3.11
C SER A 61 10.34 3.37 2.20
N LYS A 62 11.51 2.86 1.83
CA LYS A 62 12.40 3.57 0.89
C LYS A 62 11.79 3.74 -0.50
N LYS A 63 10.95 2.81 -0.96
CA LYS A 63 10.36 2.86 -2.30
C LYS A 63 9.06 3.63 -2.37
N LEU A 64 8.15 3.37 -1.43
CA LEU A 64 6.81 3.94 -1.41
C LEU A 64 6.76 5.28 -0.67
N CYS A 65 7.36 5.38 0.51
CA CYS A 65 7.19 6.54 1.37
C CYS A 65 7.94 7.77 0.85
N LEU A 66 9.14 7.62 0.28
CA LEU A 66 9.91 8.74 -0.27
C LEU A 66 9.21 9.49 -1.43
N SER A 67 8.24 8.87 -2.08
CA SER A 67 7.46 9.46 -3.17
C SER A 67 5.98 9.68 -2.81
N CYS A 68 5.64 9.52 -1.52
CA CYS A 68 4.28 9.66 -1.01
C CYS A 68 3.97 11.12 -0.70
N SER A 69 2.86 11.64 -1.22
CA SER A 69 2.41 13.01 -0.94
C SER A 69 2.10 13.27 0.55
N PHE A 70 1.97 12.22 1.35
CA PHE A 70 1.69 12.31 2.79
C PHE A 70 2.95 12.21 3.67
N TYR A 71 4.15 12.01 3.09
CA TYR A 71 5.36 11.59 3.82
C TYR A 71 5.79 12.53 4.97
N GLU A 72 5.88 13.83 4.75
CA GLU A 72 6.47 14.74 5.75
C GLU A 72 5.46 15.32 6.76
N ASN A 73 4.18 15.45 6.39
CA ASN A 73 3.22 16.23 7.19
C ASN A 73 1.89 15.52 7.49
N ASP A 74 1.58 14.40 6.83
CA ASP A 74 0.26 13.77 6.91
C ASP A 74 0.34 12.24 7.11
N CYS A 75 1.48 11.73 7.60
CA CYS A 75 1.69 10.31 7.81
C CYS A 75 2.37 10.02 9.15
N ASP A 76 1.55 9.62 10.14
CA ASP A 76 2.01 9.21 11.47
C ASP A 76 3.06 8.09 11.43
N PHE A 77 2.98 7.20 10.44
CA PHE A 77 3.97 6.14 10.20
C PHE A 77 5.34 6.72 9.80
N ALA A 78 5.37 7.70 8.89
CA ALA A 78 6.61 8.35 8.46
C ALA A 78 7.19 9.27 9.55
N ALA A 79 6.34 9.87 10.37
CA ALA A 79 6.72 10.65 11.54
C ALA A 79 7.21 9.79 12.72
N HIS A 80 7.30 8.46 12.55
CA HIS A 80 7.71 7.51 13.59
C HIS A 80 6.87 7.60 14.88
N VAL A 81 5.57 7.96 14.76
CA VAL A 81 4.64 7.92 15.89
C VAL A 81 4.51 6.47 16.36
N GLU A 82 4.67 6.24 17.65
CA GLU A 82 4.58 4.89 18.22
C GLU A 82 3.27 4.21 17.83
N LYS A 83 3.39 2.97 17.35
CA LYS A 83 2.26 2.11 16.95
C LYS A 83 1.41 2.63 15.79
N ALA A 84 1.81 3.71 15.12
CA ALA A 84 1.14 4.15 13.91
C ALA A 84 1.35 3.12 12.79
N PRO A 85 0.28 2.44 12.30
CA PRO A 85 0.44 1.46 11.25
C PRO A 85 0.75 2.15 9.91
N PRO A 86 1.52 1.50 9.03
CA PRO A 86 1.66 1.96 7.66
C PRO A 86 0.31 1.95 6.92
N CYS A 87 0.23 2.66 5.80
CA CYS A 87 -1.01 2.70 5.01
C CYS A 87 -1.39 1.31 4.47
N GLY A 88 -2.68 1.06 4.22
CA GLY A 88 -3.13 -0.27 3.81
C GLY A 88 -2.48 -0.78 2.52
N GLY A 89 -2.25 0.11 1.54
CA GLY A 89 -1.53 -0.25 0.32
C GLY A 89 -0.08 -0.68 0.57
N PHE A 90 0.57 -0.13 1.59
CA PHE A 90 1.91 -0.56 1.99
C PHE A 90 1.86 -1.96 2.60
N ILE A 91 0.92 -2.21 3.51
CA ILE A 91 0.75 -3.50 4.17
C ILE A 91 0.53 -4.59 3.12
N PHE A 92 -0.41 -4.35 2.21
CA PHE A 92 -0.72 -5.26 1.12
C PHE A 92 0.48 -5.55 0.22
N LEU A 93 1.18 -4.52 -0.27
CA LEU A 93 2.38 -4.69 -1.08
C LEU A 93 3.48 -5.43 -0.31
N GLY A 94 3.57 -5.23 1.00
CA GLY A 94 4.42 -6.00 1.91
C GLY A 94 4.15 -7.49 1.86
N HIS A 95 2.88 -7.90 1.93
CA HIS A 95 2.52 -9.30 1.86
C HIS A 95 2.89 -9.91 0.52
N LEU A 96 2.55 -9.23 -0.57
CA LEU A 96 2.89 -9.72 -1.91
C LEU A 96 4.39 -9.86 -2.14
N VAL A 97 5.21 -8.99 -1.54
CA VAL A 97 6.67 -9.13 -1.59
C VAL A 97 7.15 -10.27 -0.70
N SER A 98 6.60 -10.40 0.50
CA SER A 98 6.96 -11.47 1.44
C SER A 98 6.57 -12.86 0.93
N GLU A 99 5.51 -12.95 0.13
CA GLU A 99 5.03 -14.17 -0.52
C GLU A 99 5.69 -14.40 -1.90
N GLU A 100 6.64 -13.56 -2.29
CA GLU A 100 7.35 -13.62 -3.57
C GLU A 100 6.43 -13.49 -4.82
N VAL A 101 5.20 -13.03 -4.63
CA VAL A 101 4.22 -12.74 -5.70
C VAL A 101 4.63 -11.51 -6.49
N LEU A 102 5.25 -10.53 -5.83
CA LEU A 102 5.80 -9.33 -6.43
C LEU A 102 7.24 -9.11 -5.99
N LYS A 103 8.05 -8.53 -6.87
CA LYS A 103 9.34 -7.95 -6.50
C LYS A 103 9.17 -6.46 -6.24
N VAL A 104 10.02 -5.91 -5.38
CA VAL A 104 10.04 -4.46 -5.11
C VAL A 104 10.31 -3.65 -6.39
N GLU A 105 11.00 -4.23 -7.36
CA GLU A 105 11.27 -3.65 -8.69
C GLU A 105 9.99 -3.52 -9.54
N ASP A 106 8.99 -4.37 -9.33
CA ASP A 106 7.69 -4.24 -10.00
C ASP A 106 6.96 -2.97 -9.56
N MET A 107 7.38 -2.30 -8.48
CA MET A 107 6.73 -1.10 -7.94
C MET A 107 7.24 0.20 -8.54
N ASP A 108 8.23 0.16 -9.44
CA ASP A 108 8.73 1.33 -10.20
C ASP A 108 7.75 1.79 -11.30
N CYS A 109 6.47 1.42 -11.18
CA CYS A 109 5.42 1.72 -12.16
C CYS A 109 5.03 3.21 -12.21
N LEU A 110 5.18 3.94 -11.10
CA LEU A 110 4.84 5.35 -11.01
C LEU A 110 6.09 6.21 -11.27
N LYS A 111 6.49 6.33 -12.54
CA LYS A 111 7.53 7.31 -12.93
C LYS A 111 7.02 8.72 -12.61
N ARG A 112 7.85 9.50 -11.93
CA ARG A 112 7.63 10.92 -11.61
C ARG A 112 7.49 11.76 -12.86
#